data_AF-A0A370TL79-F1
#
_entry.id   AF-A0A370TL79-F1
#
_cell.length_a   1.000
_cell.length_b   1.000
_cell.length_c   1.000
_cell.angle_alpha   90.00
_cell.angle_beta   90.00
_cell.angle_gamma   90.00
#
_symmetry.space_group_name_H-M   'P 1'
#
loop_
_entity.id
_entity.type
_entity.pdbx_description
1 polymer ?
#
loop_
_entity_poly.entity_id
_entity_poly.type
_entity_poly.pdbx_seq_one_letter_code
_entity_poly.pdbx_strand_id
1 'polypeptide(L)'
;MPVPSVPPRGQPLGVSRLDHQIRRQNGSTSVLELSPQRVQLAKKNPPPNLTARVEELTRELGNQRQEIRFYRDGFENLQKLRETCYDAYQQLFLANHLDHDFERLNELIVQLHRALEGSVRREVRAEKSWMAFWGIEDKDESEGGLV
;
A
#
# COMPACT_ATOMS: atom_id res chain seq x y z
N MET A 1 -1.43 25.16 55.09
CA MET A 1 -1.11 24.46 53.82
C MET A 1 -1.44 25.39 52.67
N PRO A 2 -0.49 25.81 51.83
CA PRO A 2 -0.80 26.63 50.66
C PRO A 2 -1.44 25.75 49.57
N VAL A 3 -2.52 26.24 48.99
CA VAL A 3 -3.25 25.60 47.88
C VAL A 3 -2.41 25.78 46.61
N PRO A 4 -2.14 24.73 45.81
CA PRO A 4 -1.40 24.89 44.56
C PRO A 4 -2.21 25.79 43.62
N SER A 5 -1.62 26.92 43.22
CA SER A 5 -2.19 27.85 42.26
C SER A 5 -2.38 27.15 40.92
N VAL A 6 -3.63 26.87 40.56
CA VAL A 6 -4.01 26.39 39.24
C VAL A 6 -3.51 27.40 38.21
N PRO A 7 -2.71 27.01 37.19
CA PRO A 7 -2.22 27.94 36.19
C PRO A 7 -3.40 28.57 35.44
N PRO A 8 -3.29 29.85 35.03
CA PRO A 8 -4.39 30.58 34.44
C PRO A 8 -4.88 29.89 33.16
N ARG A 9 -6.14 29.43 33.17
CA ARG A 9 -6.87 29.07 31.95
C ARG A 9 -7.00 30.33 31.11
N GLY A 10 -6.32 30.43 29.96
CA GLY A 10 -6.63 31.57 29.09
C GLY A 10 -5.83 31.80 27.83
N GLN A 11 -4.69 31.14 27.58
CA GLN A 11 -3.97 31.37 26.33
C GLN A 11 -3.69 30.04 25.61
N PRO A 12 -4.17 29.85 24.36
CA PRO A 12 -3.78 28.70 23.57
C PRO A 12 -2.25 28.72 23.44
N LEU A 13 -1.63 27.57 23.70
CA LEU A 13 -0.18 27.40 23.61
C LEU A 13 0.29 27.91 22.23
N GLY A 14 1.32 28.74 22.21
CA GLY A 14 1.89 29.24 20.96
C GLY A 14 2.55 28.11 20.18
N VAL A 15 2.58 28.23 18.85
CA VAL A 15 3.25 27.27 17.96
C VAL A 15 4.73 27.21 18.32
N SER A 16 5.21 26.04 18.74
CA SER A 16 6.61 25.79 19.06
C SER A 16 7.42 25.46 17.81
N ARG A 17 8.76 25.54 17.90
CA ARG A 17 9.67 25.09 16.84
C ARG A 17 9.46 23.62 16.47
N LEU A 18 9.06 22.79 17.45
CA LEU A 18 8.72 21.39 17.22
C LEU A 18 7.44 21.25 16.38
N ASP A 19 6.41 22.05 16.65
CA ASP A 19 5.18 22.06 15.86
C ASP A 19 5.46 22.45 14.40
N HIS A 20 6.37 23.40 14.18
CA HIS A 20 6.81 23.76 12.83
C HIS A 20 7.52 22.61 12.11
N GLN A 21 8.35 21.84 12.82
CA GLN A 21 9.05 20.69 12.25
C GLN A 21 8.09 19.54 11.92
N ILE A 22 7.13 19.27 12.81
CA ILE A 22 6.07 18.28 12.58
C ILE A 22 5.23 18.66 11.37
N ARG A 23 4.84 19.94 11.26
CA ARG A 23 4.09 20.45 10.10
C ARG A 23 4.84 20.29 8.78
N ARG A 24 6.17 20.46 8.77
CA ARG A 24 7.00 20.27 7.58
C ARG A 24 7.03 18.83 7.07
N GLN A 25 6.71 17.86 7.92
CA GLN A 25 6.62 16.43 7.57
C GLN A 25 5.17 15.99 7.34
N ASN A 26 4.26 16.93 7.02
CA ASN A 26 2.82 16.68 6.91
C ASN A 26 2.15 16.15 8.19
N GLY A 27 2.80 16.27 9.35
CA GLY A 27 2.20 16.00 10.64
C GLY A 27 1.36 17.17 11.15
N SER A 28 0.53 16.91 12.16
CA SER A 28 -0.26 17.95 12.84
C SER A 28 -0.20 17.78 14.36
N THR A 29 -0.32 18.89 15.08
CA THR A 29 -0.35 18.91 16.55
C THR A 29 -1.59 19.65 17.03
N SER A 30 -2.00 19.42 18.27
CA SER A 30 -3.17 20.07 18.88
C SER A 30 -3.09 21.60 18.78
N VAL A 31 -1.89 22.17 18.90
CA VAL A 31 -1.63 23.60 18.80
C VAL A 31 -1.85 24.12 17.37
N LEU A 32 -1.47 23.35 16.36
CA LEU A 32 -1.70 23.70 14.95
C LEU A 32 -3.17 23.54 14.55
N GLU A 33 -3.83 22.48 15.03
CA GLU A 33 -5.26 22.21 14.81
C GLU A 33 -6.15 23.28 15.45
N LEU A 34 -5.81 23.71 16.67
CA LEU A 34 -6.57 24.72 17.42
C LEU A 34 -6.14 26.16 17.10
N SER A 35 -5.27 26.35 16.10
CA SER A 35 -4.85 27.70 15.69
C SER A 35 -6.05 28.53 15.22
N PRO A 36 -6.08 29.85 15.47
CA PRO A 36 -7.22 30.70 15.10
C PRO A 36 -7.60 30.61 13.63
N GLN A 37 -6.60 30.47 12.75
CA GLN A 37 -6.81 30.29 11.31
C GLN A 37 -7.54 28.99 10.99
N ARG A 38 -7.11 27.86 11.60
CA ARG A 38 -7.76 26.56 11.39
C ARG A 38 -9.15 26.50 12.02
N VAL A 39 -9.33 27.09 13.19
CA VAL A 39 -10.65 27.20 13.82
C VAL A 39 -11.59 28.07 12.99
N GLN A 40 -11.12 29.20 12.44
CA GLN A 40 -11.93 30.02 11.52
C GLN A 40 -12.24 29.26 10.23
N LEU A 41 -11.29 28.49 9.71
CA LEU A 41 -11.52 27.64 8.53
C LEU A 41 -12.55 26.55 8.81
N ALA A 42 -12.47 25.88 9.97
CA ALA A 42 -13.44 24.87 10.41
C ALA A 42 -14.82 25.47 10.74
N LYS A 43 -14.89 26.75 11.09
CA LYS A 43 -16.18 27.47 11.22
C LYS A 43 -16.78 27.79 9.85
N LYS A 44 -15.96 28.15 8.87
CA LYS A 44 -16.39 28.44 7.49
C LYS A 44 -16.79 27.17 6.74
N ASN A 45 -16.04 26.09 6.97
CA ASN A 45 -16.26 24.77 6.43
C ASN A 45 -16.47 23.82 7.62
N PRO A 46 -17.68 23.79 8.21
CA PRO A 46 -17.98 22.86 9.28
C PRO A 46 -17.64 21.43 8.81
N PRO A 47 -16.99 20.62 9.65
CA PRO A 47 -16.77 19.23 9.31
C PRO A 47 -18.12 18.59 9.00
N PRO A 48 -18.18 17.63 8.07
CA PRO A 48 -19.41 16.92 7.76
C PRO A 48 -20.04 16.40 9.07
N ASN A 49 -21.37 16.32 9.10
CA ASN A 49 -22.12 15.70 10.19
C ASN A 49 -21.41 14.41 10.64
N LEU A 50 -21.34 14.15 11.95
CA LEU A 50 -20.71 12.94 12.51
C LEU A 50 -21.09 11.67 11.73
N THR A 51 -22.36 11.53 11.35
CA THR A 51 -22.83 10.43 10.50
C THR A 51 -22.13 10.39 9.14
N ALA A 52 -22.10 11.52 8.43
CA ALA A 52 -21.42 11.64 7.14
C ALA A 52 -19.90 11.40 7.27
N ARG A 53 -19.28 11.80 8.39
CA ARG A 53 -17.87 11.51 8.65
C ARG A 53 -17.61 10.03 8.91
N VAL A 54 -18.50 9.34 9.62
CA VAL A 54 -18.41 7.89 9.82
C VAL A 54 -18.55 7.14 8.50
N GLU A 55 -19.49 7.55 7.64
CA GLU A 55 -19.67 6.96 6.30
C GLU A 55 -18.43 7.16 5.42
N GLU A 56 -17.85 8.36 5.43
CA GLU A 56 -16.61 8.67 4.70
C GLU A 56 -15.44 7.79 5.18
N LEU A 57 -15.21 7.71 6.49
CA LEU A 57 -14.15 6.88 7.06
C LEU A 57 -14.37 5.39 6.82
N THR A 58 -15.61 4.93 6.83
CA THR A 58 -15.96 3.54 6.51
C THR A 58 -15.63 3.21 5.05
N ARG A 59 -15.92 4.14 4.14
CA ARG A 59 -15.55 4.02 2.73
C ARG A 59 -14.04 3.98 2.55
N GLU A 60 -13.33 4.93 3.18
CA GLU A 60 -11.87 5.00 3.12
C GLU A 60 -11.20 3.74 3.68
N LEU A 61 -11.70 3.22 4.80
CA LEU A 61 -11.23 1.95 5.35
C LEU A 61 -11.45 0.78 4.39
N GLY A 62 -12.59 0.74 3.69
CA GLY A 62 -12.88 -0.24 2.64
C GLY A 62 -11.88 -0.16 1.49
N ASN A 63 -11.64 1.06 1.00
CA ASN A 63 -10.67 1.35 -0.05
C ASN A 63 -9.25 0.88 0.34
N GLN A 64 -8.79 1.26 1.53
CA GLN A 64 -7.46 0.87 2.04
C GLN A 64 -7.31 -0.64 2.19
N ARG A 65 -8.36 -1.35 2.65
CA ARG A 65 -8.34 -2.81 2.74
C ARG A 65 -8.16 -3.46 1.37
N GLN A 66 -8.83 -2.94 0.34
CA GLN A 66 -8.68 -3.45 -1.01
C GLN A 66 -7.27 -3.19 -1.55
N GLU A 67 -6.72 -2.00 -1.31
CA GLU A 67 -5.37 -1.64 -1.71
C GLU A 67 -4.32 -2.56 -1.05
N ILE A 68 -4.44 -2.78 0.26
CA ILE A 68 -3.58 -3.72 1.01
C ILE A 68 -3.68 -5.13 0.44
N ARG A 69 -4.89 -5.58 0.08
CA ARG A 69 -5.10 -6.90 -0.50
C ARG A 69 -4.39 -7.04 -1.84
N PHE A 70 -4.52 -6.06 -2.72
CA PHE A 70 -3.84 -6.08 -4.03
C PHE A 70 -2.32 -6.18 -3.89
N TYR A 71 -1.70 -5.34 -3.04
CA TYR A 71 -0.26 -5.42 -2.82
C TYR A 71 0.16 -6.74 -2.16
N ARG A 72 -0.67 -7.29 -1.26
CA ARG A 72 -0.39 -8.60 -0.66
C ARG A 72 -0.40 -9.70 -1.72
N ASP A 73 -1.42 -9.73 -2.58
CA ASP A 73 -1.54 -10.73 -3.65
C ASP A 73 -0.33 -10.64 -4.62
N GLY A 74 0.07 -9.41 -5.00
CA GLY A 74 1.26 -9.19 -5.84
C GLY A 74 2.56 -9.61 -5.15
N PHE A 75 2.73 -9.27 -3.87
CA PHE A 75 3.89 -9.69 -3.10
C PHE A 75 3.99 -11.21 -2.98
N GLU A 76 2.90 -11.88 -2.58
CA GLU A 76 2.86 -13.35 -2.47
C GLU A 76 3.18 -14.04 -3.80
N ASN A 77 2.69 -13.49 -4.91
CA ASN A 77 2.99 -14.01 -6.24
C ASN A 77 4.49 -13.93 -6.55
N LEU A 78 5.10 -12.77 -6.30
CA LEU A 78 6.52 -12.55 -6.50
C LEU A 78 7.37 -13.45 -5.59
N GLN A 79 6.98 -13.64 -4.33
CA GLN A 79 7.67 -14.55 -3.41
C GLN A 79 7.70 -15.98 -3.96
N LYS A 80 6.56 -16.49 -4.46
CA LYS A 80 6.45 -17.85 -5.04
C LYS A 80 7.33 -18.03 -6.28
N LEU A 81 7.35 -17.04 -7.16
CA LEU A 81 8.24 -17.06 -8.34
C LEU A 81 9.71 -17.07 -7.89
N ARG A 82 10.06 -16.21 -6.93
CA ARG A 82 11.42 -16.12 -6.39
C ARG A 82 11.88 -17.43 -5.76
N GLU A 83 11.04 -18.09 -4.96
CA GLU A 83 11.33 -19.41 -4.39
C GLU A 83 11.64 -20.43 -5.49
N THR A 84 10.82 -20.48 -6.54
CA THR A 84 11.04 -21.40 -7.67
C THR A 84 12.35 -21.09 -8.40
N CYS A 85 12.71 -19.82 -8.56
CA CYS A 85 14.00 -19.42 -9.14
C CYS A 85 15.19 -19.85 -8.26
N TYR A 86 15.09 -19.69 -6.94
CA TYR A 86 16.15 -20.13 -6.02
C TYR A 86 16.31 -21.65 -6.03
N ASP A 87 15.21 -22.40 -6.02
CA ASP A 87 15.25 -23.86 -6.09
C ASP A 87 15.90 -24.34 -7.39
N ALA A 88 15.55 -23.72 -8.52
CA ALA A 88 16.16 -24.04 -9.81
C ALA A 88 17.67 -23.70 -9.84
N TYR A 89 18.06 -22.54 -9.28
CA TYR A 89 19.46 -22.15 -9.15
C TYR A 89 20.25 -23.16 -8.32
N GLN A 90 19.73 -23.58 -7.16
CA GLN A 90 20.39 -24.57 -6.30
C GLN A 90 20.55 -25.91 -7.01
N GLN A 91 19.53 -26.36 -7.74
CA GLN A 91 19.59 -27.59 -8.51
C GLN A 91 20.60 -27.52 -9.66
N LEU A 92 20.67 -26.40 -10.38
CA LEU A 92 21.70 -26.18 -11.41
C LEU A 92 23.10 -26.15 -10.83
N PHE A 93 23.28 -25.48 -9.69
CA PHE A 93 24.56 -25.44 -9.00
C PHE A 93 25.03 -26.86 -8.64
N LEU A 94 24.16 -27.68 -8.08
CA LEU A 94 24.48 -29.07 -7.73
C LEU A 94 24.74 -29.92 -8.97
N ALA A 95 23.87 -29.87 -9.98
CA ALA A 95 24.02 -30.65 -11.21
C ALA A 95 25.33 -30.34 -11.95
N ASN A 96 25.72 -29.06 -12.03
CA ASN A 96 26.94 -28.64 -12.70
C ASN A 96 28.22 -29.02 -11.94
N HIS A 97 28.18 -29.12 -10.61
CA HIS A 97 29.36 -29.45 -9.80
C HIS A 97 29.49 -30.94 -9.47
N LEU A 98 28.38 -31.71 -9.49
CA LEU A 98 28.37 -33.10 -9.03
C LEU A 98 28.17 -34.10 -10.17
N ASP A 99 27.19 -33.89 -11.08
CA ASP A 99 26.72 -34.97 -11.96
C ASP A 99 26.75 -34.67 -13.48
N HIS A 100 27.03 -33.43 -13.91
CA HIS A 100 27.09 -33.01 -15.33
C HIS A 100 25.87 -33.44 -16.16
N ASP A 101 24.69 -33.47 -15.53
CA ASP A 101 23.44 -33.90 -16.15
C ASP A 101 22.77 -32.75 -16.92
N PHE A 102 22.89 -32.81 -18.25
CA PHE A 102 22.29 -31.83 -19.17
C PHE A 102 20.78 -32.03 -19.40
N GLU A 103 20.22 -33.21 -19.12
CA GLU A 103 18.77 -33.41 -19.22
C GLU A 103 18.04 -32.61 -18.13
N ARG A 104 18.65 -32.53 -16.94
CA ARG A 104 18.16 -31.74 -15.82
C ARG A 104 18.00 -30.25 -16.14
N LEU A 105 18.86 -29.69 -17.00
CA LEU A 105 18.79 -28.28 -17.40
C LEU A 105 17.48 -27.99 -18.16
N ASN A 106 17.09 -28.86 -19.09
CA ASN A 106 15.86 -28.68 -19.85
C ASN A 106 14.62 -28.75 -18.95
N GLU A 107 14.59 -29.67 -17.98
CA GLU A 107 13.51 -29.76 -17.00
C GLU A 107 13.36 -28.46 -16.20
N LEU A 108 14.47 -27.91 -15.73
CA LEU A 108 14.50 -26.68 -14.94
C LEU A 108 14.07 -25.46 -15.75
N ILE A 109 14.48 -25.38 -17.03
CA ILE A 109 14.01 -24.32 -17.94
C ILE A 109 12.48 -24.39 -18.10
N VAL A 110 11.92 -25.58 -18.32
CA VAL A 110 10.47 -25.76 -18.44
C VAL A 110 9.76 -25.41 -17.13
N GLN A 111 10.31 -25.79 -15.98
CA GLN A 111 9.76 -25.43 -14.67
C GLN A 111 9.72 -23.90 -14.46
N LEU A 112 10.83 -23.21 -14.74
CA LEU A 112 10.93 -21.76 -14.62
C LEU A 112 9.95 -21.05 -15.57
N HIS A 113 9.84 -21.54 -16.80
CA HIS A 113 8.90 -20.97 -17.78
C HIS A 113 7.45 -21.09 -17.29
N ARG A 114 7.06 -22.27 -16.82
CA ARG A 114 5.71 -22.50 -16.24
C ARG A 114 5.46 -21.64 -15.00
N ALA A 115 6.47 -21.48 -14.14
CA ALA A 115 6.36 -20.65 -12.95
C ALA A 115 6.16 -19.16 -13.31
N LEU A 116 6.90 -18.68 -14.32
CA LEU A 116 6.78 -17.32 -14.85
C LEU A 116 5.41 -17.09 -15.48
N GLU A 117 4.96 -17.97 -16.37
CA GLU A 117 3.61 -17.88 -16.95
C GLU A 117 2.53 -17.88 -15.85
N GLY A 118 2.66 -18.76 -14.85
CA GLY A 118 1.78 -18.80 -13.70
C GLY A 118 1.80 -17.50 -12.89
N SER A 119 2.97 -16.86 -12.76
CA SER A 119 3.14 -15.56 -12.10
C SER A 119 2.38 -14.47 -12.86
N VAL A 120 2.61 -14.36 -14.16
CA VAL A 120 1.95 -13.36 -15.03
C VAL A 120 0.43 -13.52 -14.98
N ARG A 121 -0.08 -14.75 -15.07
CA ARG A 121 -1.54 -15.00 -14.99
C ARG A 121 -2.13 -14.58 -13.64
N ARG A 122 -1.40 -14.73 -12.55
CA ARG A 122 -1.85 -14.31 -11.21
C ARG A 122 -1.81 -12.79 -11.05
N GLU A 123 -0.77 -12.14 -11.57
CA GLU A 123 -0.67 -10.67 -11.64
C GLU A 123 -1.84 -10.07 -12.43
N VAL A 124 -2.07 -10.53 -13.65
CA VAL A 124 -3.20 -10.07 -14.50
C VAL A 124 -4.54 -10.27 -13.78
N ARG A 125 -4.73 -11.39 -13.08
CA ARG A 125 -5.95 -11.64 -12.31
C ARG A 125 -6.10 -10.67 -11.13
N ALA A 126 -5.02 -10.41 -10.40
CA ALA A 126 -5.02 -9.49 -9.28
C ALA A 126 -5.30 -8.06 -9.75
N GLU A 127 -4.69 -7.65 -10.85
CA GLU A 127 -4.91 -6.37 -11.52
C GLU A 127 -6.36 -6.21 -11.98
N LYS A 128 -6.92 -7.19 -12.71
CA LYS A 128 -8.33 -7.17 -13.11
C LYS A 128 -9.28 -7.06 -11.92
N SER A 129 -8.98 -7.77 -10.83
CA SER A 129 -9.80 -7.70 -9.60
C SER A 129 -9.70 -6.33 -8.91
N TRP A 130 -8.53 -5.70 -8.94
CA TRP A 130 -8.30 -4.35 -8.43
C TRP A 130 -9.01 -3.30 -9.30
N MET A 131 -8.85 -3.36 -10.62
CA MET A 131 -9.53 -2.48 -11.58
C MET A 131 -11.06 -2.56 -11.45
N ALA A 132 -11.60 -3.77 -11.35
CA ALA A 132 -13.04 -3.98 -11.17
C ALA A 132 -13.58 -3.34 -9.88
N PHE A 133 -12.81 -3.36 -8.79
CA PHE A 133 -13.20 -2.69 -7.55
C PHE A 133 -13.24 -1.16 -7.70
N TRP A 134 -12.29 -0.60 -8.44
CA TRP A 134 -12.21 0.85 -8.68
C TRP A 134 -13.10 1.34 -9.82
N GLY A 135 -13.79 0.44 -10.51
CA GLY A 135 -14.62 0.78 -11.67
C GLY A 135 -13.80 1.27 -12.87
N ILE A 136 -12.55 0.82 -12.99
CA ILE A 136 -11.68 1.12 -14.13
C ILE A 136 -12.05 0.17 -15.27
N GLU A 137 -12.45 0.71 -16.41
CA GLU A 137 -12.72 -0.07 -17.62
C GLU A 137 -11.41 -0.58 -18.23
N ASP A 138 -11.33 -1.89 -18.47
CA ASP A 138 -10.21 -2.55 -19.14
C ASP A 138 -10.26 -2.19 -20.64
N LYS A 139 -9.37 -1.31 -21.09
CA LYS A 139 -9.38 -0.80 -22.48
C LYS A 139 -8.72 -1.73 -23.50
N ASP A 140 -8.19 -2.87 -23.07
CA ASP A 140 -7.29 -3.69 -23.88
C ASP A 140 -7.93 -4.94 -24.52
N GLU A 141 -9.23 -4.93 -24.79
CA GLU A 141 -9.85 -5.95 -25.67
C GLU A 141 -10.08 -5.49 -27.13
N SER A 142 -9.65 -4.29 -27.54
CA SER A 142 -9.88 -3.80 -28.92
C SER A 142 -8.64 -3.51 -29.78
N GLU A 143 -7.41 -3.55 -29.27
CA GLU A 143 -6.20 -3.31 -30.10
C GLU A 143 -5.08 -4.30 -29.79
N GLY A 144 -5.32 -5.59 -30.06
CA GLY A 144 -4.31 -6.64 -29.94
C GLY A 144 -4.39 -7.74 -31.00
N GLY A 145 -5.14 -7.50 -32.09
CA GLY A 145 -5.29 -8.44 -33.20
C GLY A 145 -4.93 -7.80 -34.53
N LEU A 146 -3.64 -7.55 -34.76
CA LEU A 146 -3.10 -7.28 -36.09
C LEU A 146 -1.86 -8.17 -36.34
N VAL A 147 -2.06 -9.07 -37.31
CA VAL A 147 -1.10 -9.69 -38.26
C VAL A 147 -0.02 -10.61 -37.69
#